data_AF-A0A1L9MUM0-F1
#
_entry.id   AF-A0A1L9MUM0-F1
#
_cell.length_a   1.000
_cell.length_b   1.000
_cell.length_c   1.000
_cell.angle_alpha   90.00
_cell.angle_beta   90.00
_cell.angle_gamma   90.00
#
_symmetry.space_group_name_H-M   'P 1'
#
loop_
_entity.id
_entity.type
_entity.pdbx_description
1 polymer ?
#
loop_
_entity_poly.entity_id
_entity_poly.type
_entity_poly.pdbx_seq_one_letter_code
_entity_poly.pdbx_strand_id
1 'polypeptide(L)'
;MPQPPMSNIIQDHFTEKAPSFINKARSRIAEPVVAAFIAGGVAGAVSRTLVSPLERLKILLQIQSVGREEYKLSIWKALVKIGKEEGWRGFMRGNGTNCIRIIPYSAVQFGSYNFYKKFAESSPNAELSAMQRLLCGAAAGITSVTITYPLDIVRTRLSIQSASFEALSHRGVGEQLPGMFTTMVLIYRNEGGIVGLYRGIVPTVAGVAPYVGLNFMTYESVRKYLTPEGDATPGPLRKLLAGAVSGAVAQTCTYPFDVLRRRFQINTMSGMGYQYASITDAVRAIVAQEGLRGLFKGIVPNLLKVAPSIDLDRHHVRGTHRKAPKSENVYLQVLVKLYRFLARRTESNFNKVVLRRLFMSRINRPPVSLSRIVSNVTDSHKGKTIVVIGTITDDNRLLTVPKLSIAALRFTATARARIEKAGGETLTLDQLALRAPTGANTLLLRGPKNAREAKPYVRSKGRKFERARGRRRSRGFKV
;
A
#
# COMPACT_ATOMS: atom_id res chain seq x y z
N MET A 1 -47.76 3.98 68.15
CA MET A 1 -47.52 4.68 66.87
C MET A 1 -47.28 3.62 65.80
N PRO A 2 -48.13 3.51 64.77
CA PRO A 2 -47.97 2.52 63.73
C PRO A 2 -46.88 2.96 62.73
N GLN A 3 -46.02 2.02 62.34
CA GLN A 3 -45.07 2.18 61.24
C GLN A 3 -45.85 2.34 59.91
N PRO A 4 -45.46 3.26 59.00
CA PRO A 4 -46.09 3.33 57.68
C PRO A 4 -45.71 2.09 56.85
N PRO A 5 -46.60 1.63 55.95
CA PRO A 5 -46.43 0.36 55.23
C PRO A 5 -45.26 0.41 54.23
N MET A 6 -44.40 -0.62 54.30
CA MET A 6 -43.37 -0.96 53.29
C MET A 6 -44.00 -1.41 51.97
N SER A 7 -44.83 -0.59 51.34
CA SER A 7 -45.37 -0.87 50.00
C SER A 7 -44.78 0.04 48.91
N ASN A 8 -44.16 1.16 49.28
CA ASN A 8 -43.72 2.17 48.31
C ASN A 8 -42.21 2.16 48.00
N ILE A 9 -41.42 1.24 48.58
CA ILE A 9 -39.96 1.19 48.35
C ILE A 9 -39.58 0.15 47.26
N ILE A 10 -40.48 -0.77 46.90
CA ILE A 10 -40.18 -1.84 45.92
C ILE A 10 -40.68 -1.47 44.51
N GLN A 11 -41.55 -0.48 44.37
CA GLN A 11 -42.16 -0.15 43.07
C GLN A 11 -41.32 0.83 42.22
N ASP A 12 -40.32 1.51 42.79
CA ASP A 12 -39.47 2.46 42.05
C ASP A 12 -38.25 1.83 41.37
N HIS A 13 -37.99 0.52 41.56
CA HIS A 13 -36.82 -0.15 40.98
C HIS A 13 -37.07 -0.91 39.67
N PHE A 14 -38.28 -0.89 39.11
CA PHE A 14 -38.60 -1.52 37.81
C PHE A 14 -39.44 -0.65 36.89
N THR A 15 -39.12 0.64 36.79
CA THR A 15 -39.49 1.41 35.59
C THR A 15 -38.38 1.25 34.55
N GLU A 16 -38.50 0.21 33.72
CA GLU A 16 -37.75 0.14 32.45
C GLU A 16 -38.09 1.40 31.65
N LYS A 17 -37.21 2.42 31.71
CA LYS A 17 -37.30 3.61 30.86
C LYS A 17 -37.43 3.13 29.42
N ALA A 18 -38.59 3.40 28.81
CA ALA A 18 -38.85 3.10 27.40
C ALA A 18 -37.60 3.42 26.57
N PRO A 19 -37.10 2.48 25.75
CA PRO A 19 -35.78 2.65 25.15
C PRO A 19 -35.81 3.91 24.30
N SER A 20 -34.94 4.86 24.66
CA SER A 20 -34.75 6.11 23.94
C SER A 20 -34.57 5.81 22.45
N PHE A 21 -34.99 6.73 21.58
CA PHE A 21 -34.80 6.59 20.13
C PHE A 21 -33.37 6.18 19.76
N ILE A 22 -32.39 6.67 20.52
CA ILE A 22 -30.97 6.33 20.39
C ILE A 22 -30.68 4.86 20.73
N ASN A 23 -31.29 4.31 21.79
CA ASN A 23 -31.14 2.90 22.16
C ASN A 23 -31.84 1.96 21.16
N LYS A 24 -33.00 2.35 20.61
CA LYS A 24 -33.68 1.61 19.52
C LYS A 24 -32.89 1.67 18.21
N ALA A 25 -32.29 2.81 17.89
CA ALA A 25 -31.43 2.94 16.71
C ALA A 25 -30.15 2.11 16.88
N ARG A 26 -29.54 2.14 18.08
CA ARG A 26 -28.35 1.35 18.39
C ARG A 26 -28.60 -0.15 18.32
N SER A 27 -29.75 -0.64 18.82
CA SER A 27 -30.09 -2.06 18.72
C SER A 27 -30.35 -2.51 17.29
N ARG A 28 -31.01 -1.68 16.47
CA ARG A 28 -31.19 -1.93 15.02
C ARG A 28 -29.88 -1.91 14.24
N ILE A 29 -28.96 -1.00 14.56
CA ILE A 29 -27.64 -0.94 13.90
C ILE A 29 -26.75 -2.11 14.36
N ALA A 30 -26.89 -2.57 15.61
CA ALA A 30 -26.16 -3.70 16.15
C ALA A 30 -26.63 -5.06 15.60
N GLU A 31 -27.77 -5.10 14.90
CA GLU A 31 -28.22 -6.31 14.22
C GLU A 31 -27.16 -6.77 13.20
N PRO A 32 -26.69 -8.03 13.25
CA PRO A 32 -25.54 -8.49 12.44
C PRO A 32 -25.68 -8.23 10.94
N VAL A 33 -26.90 -8.34 10.41
CA VAL A 33 -27.21 -8.09 9.00
C VAL A 33 -27.06 -6.61 8.65
N VAL A 34 -27.61 -5.72 9.49
CA VAL A 34 -27.54 -4.27 9.29
C VAL A 34 -26.11 -3.77 9.49
N ALA A 35 -25.41 -4.26 10.52
CA ALA A 35 -24.01 -3.95 10.77
C ALA A 35 -23.12 -4.37 9.61
N ALA A 36 -23.26 -5.60 9.10
CA ALA A 36 -22.50 -6.10 7.96
C ALA A 36 -22.82 -5.32 6.67
N PHE A 37 -24.09 -4.94 6.47
CA PHE A 37 -24.50 -4.14 5.32
C PHE A 37 -23.89 -2.72 5.35
N ILE A 38 -23.96 -2.04 6.50
CA ILE A 38 -23.37 -0.70 6.67
C ILE A 38 -21.84 -0.78 6.55
N ALA A 39 -21.20 -1.74 7.21
CA ALA A 39 -19.76 -1.92 7.14
C ALA A 39 -19.32 -2.22 5.69
N GLY A 40 -20.04 -3.09 4.98
CA GLY A 40 -19.80 -3.39 3.57
C GLY A 40 -20.00 -2.18 2.66
N GLY A 41 -21.05 -1.39 2.91
CA GLY A 41 -21.33 -0.15 2.18
C GLY A 41 -20.24 0.91 2.37
N VAL A 42 -19.81 1.16 3.62
CA VAL A 42 -18.74 2.10 3.95
C VAL A 42 -17.40 1.63 3.40
N ALA A 43 -17.04 0.36 3.62
CA ALA A 43 -15.79 -0.21 3.08
C ALA A 43 -15.76 -0.14 1.55
N GLY A 44 -16.90 -0.43 0.91
CA GLY A 44 -17.07 -0.27 -0.53
C GLY A 44 -16.86 1.17 -0.99
N ALA A 45 -17.49 2.15 -0.32
CA ALA A 45 -17.37 3.56 -0.67
C ALA A 45 -15.94 4.10 -0.50
N VAL A 46 -15.25 3.73 0.58
CA VAL A 46 -13.84 4.07 0.81
C VAL A 46 -12.97 3.46 -0.28
N SER A 47 -13.15 2.16 -0.57
CA SER A 47 -12.40 1.47 -1.63
C SER A 47 -12.57 2.15 -3.00
N ARG A 48 -13.80 2.50 -3.39
CA ARG A 48 -14.08 3.20 -4.67
C ARG A 48 -13.50 4.60 -4.72
N THR A 49 -13.50 5.33 -3.61
CA THR A 49 -12.94 6.68 -3.52
C THR A 49 -11.42 6.66 -3.67
N LEU A 50 -10.73 5.70 -3.04
CA LEU A 50 -9.28 5.53 -3.17
C LEU A 50 -8.84 5.22 -4.60
N VAL A 51 -9.60 4.38 -5.31
CA VAL A 51 -9.28 4.00 -6.70
C VAL A 51 -9.85 4.97 -7.74
N SER A 52 -10.65 5.97 -7.33
CA SER A 52 -11.34 6.90 -8.24
C SER A 52 -10.40 7.61 -9.24
N PRO A 53 -9.21 8.12 -8.85
CA PRO A 53 -8.31 8.77 -9.81
C PRO A 53 -7.89 7.86 -10.96
N LEU A 54 -7.51 6.62 -10.66
CA LEU A 54 -7.10 5.63 -11.66
C LEU A 54 -8.27 5.14 -12.51
N GLU A 55 -9.43 4.98 -11.87
CA GLU A 55 -10.65 4.55 -12.52
C GLU A 55 -11.19 5.61 -13.49
N ARG A 56 -11.10 6.90 -13.13
CA ARG A 56 -11.42 8.01 -14.05
C ARG A 56 -10.44 8.05 -15.21
N LEU A 57 -9.13 7.95 -14.93
CA LEU A 57 -8.10 7.91 -15.97
C LEU A 57 -8.33 6.73 -16.94
N LYS A 58 -8.70 5.54 -16.44
CA LYS A 58 -9.10 4.39 -17.28
C LYS A 58 -10.21 4.79 -18.25
N ILE A 59 -11.30 5.37 -17.74
CA ILE A 59 -12.46 5.75 -18.56
C ILE A 59 -12.05 6.76 -19.65
N LEU A 60 -11.28 7.80 -19.30
CA LEU A 60 -10.83 8.82 -20.24
C LEU A 60 -9.93 8.24 -21.35
N LEU A 61 -9.05 7.29 -21.01
CA LEU A 61 -8.19 6.63 -22.00
C LEU A 61 -8.98 5.65 -22.89
N GLN A 62 -10.00 4.97 -22.36
CA GLN A 62 -10.81 3.99 -23.11
C GLN A 62 -11.64 4.62 -24.24
N ILE A 63 -12.06 5.87 -24.06
CA ILE A 63 -12.96 6.59 -24.98
C ILE A 63 -12.22 7.45 -26.01
N GLN A 64 -10.91 7.66 -25.84
CA GLN A 64 -10.15 8.59 -26.67
C GLN A 64 -10.05 8.10 -28.12
N SER A 65 -10.51 8.90 -29.08
CA SER A 65 -10.37 8.65 -30.52
C SER A 65 -9.00 9.02 -31.06
N VAL A 66 -8.67 8.42 -32.20
CA VAL A 66 -7.50 8.78 -32.99
C VAL A 66 -7.74 10.19 -33.55
N GLY A 67 -6.90 11.15 -33.14
CA GLY A 67 -7.00 12.56 -33.51
C GLY A 67 -6.88 13.53 -32.33
N ARG A 68 -7.29 13.14 -31.12
CA ARG A 68 -7.04 13.93 -29.89
C ARG A 68 -5.78 13.41 -29.21
N GLU A 69 -4.62 13.99 -29.50
CA GLU A 69 -3.31 13.61 -28.92
C GLU A 69 -3.17 13.92 -27.41
N GLU A 70 -4.12 14.66 -26.84
CA GLU A 70 -4.03 15.29 -25.51
C GLU A 70 -3.79 14.34 -24.32
N TYR A 71 -4.09 13.04 -24.46
CA TYR A 71 -3.87 12.02 -23.41
C TYR A 71 -2.93 10.87 -23.81
N LYS A 72 -2.13 11.01 -24.89
CA LYS A 72 -0.99 10.09 -25.16
C LYS A 72 0.14 10.20 -24.14
N LEU A 73 -0.06 11.03 -23.11
CA LEU A 73 0.85 11.27 -22.00
C LEU A 73 1.04 10.01 -21.14
N SER A 74 2.21 9.89 -20.51
CA SER A 74 2.41 8.89 -19.46
C SER A 74 1.34 9.05 -18.37
N ILE A 75 0.94 7.95 -17.73
CA ILE A 75 -0.11 7.91 -16.67
C ILE A 75 0.08 9.04 -15.66
N TRP A 76 1.32 9.26 -15.23
CA TRP A 76 1.67 10.33 -14.30
C TRP A 76 1.38 11.72 -14.87
N LYS A 77 1.78 11.99 -16.12
CA LYS A 77 1.50 13.26 -16.79
C LYS A 77 0.00 13.47 -16.98
N ALA A 78 -0.76 12.42 -17.30
CA ALA A 78 -2.22 12.49 -17.40
C ALA A 78 -2.89 12.78 -16.05
N LEU A 79 -2.44 12.14 -14.97
CA LEU A 79 -2.92 12.46 -13.60
C LEU A 79 -2.57 13.89 -13.21
N VAL A 80 -1.33 14.34 -13.46
CA VAL A 80 -0.91 15.72 -13.17
C VAL A 80 -1.73 16.72 -13.99
N LYS A 81 -2.03 16.41 -15.26
CA LYS A 81 -2.89 17.23 -16.12
C LYS A 81 -4.28 17.41 -15.50
N ILE A 82 -4.96 16.31 -15.14
CA ILE A 82 -6.26 16.34 -14.45
C ILE A 82 -6.19 17.15 -13.15
N GLY A 83 -5.10 16.98 -12.38
CA GLY A 83 -4.92 17.70 -11.12
C GLY A 83 -4.67 19.20 -11.31
N LYS A 84 -4.05 19.62 -12.41
CA LYS A 84 -3.79 21.03 -12.74
C LYS A 84 -5.01 21.73 -13.34
N GLU A 85 -5.72 21.07 -14.23
CA GLU A 85 -6.85 21.65 -14.97
C GLU A 85 -8.14 21.62 -14.13
N GLU A 86 -8.48 20.47 -13.52
CA GLU A 86 -9.76 20.28 -12.84
C GLU A 86 -9.66 20.23 -11.30
N GLY A 87 -8.45 20.20 -10.77
CA GLY A 87 -8.18 20.09 -9.34
C GLY A 87 -8.64 18.76 -8.72
N TRP A 88 -8.74 18.75 -7.38
CA TRP A 88 -9.12 17.55 -6.62
C TRP A 88 -10.52 17.03 -6.96
N ARG A 89 -11.47 17.94 -7.19
CA ARG A 89 -12.86 17.59 -7.56
C ARG A 89 -12.92 16.89 -8.91
N GLY A 90 -11.98 17.19 -9.82
CA GLY A 90 -11.80 16.46 -11.07
C GLY A 90 -11.64 14.96 -10.84
N PHE A 91 -10.69 14.52 -10.01
CA PHE A 91 -10.46 13.08 -9.78
C PHE A 91 -11.67 12.31 -9.24
N MET A 92 -12.62 13.01 -8.62
CA MET A 92 -13.82 12.43 -8.01
C MET A 92 -15.07 12.52 -8.89
N ARG A 93 -14.96 13.03 -10.13
CA ARG A 93 -16.09 13.12 -11.07
C ARG A 93 -16.66 11.74 -11.40
N GLY A 94 -17.94 11.55 -11.11
CA GLY A 94 -18.66 10.27 -11.25
C GLY A 94 -18.49 9.31 -10.05
N ASN A 95 -17.60 9.60 -9.08
CA ASN A 95 -17.41 8.74 -7.91
C ASN A 95 -18.65 8.69 -7.00
N GLY A 96 -19.37 9.82 -6.85
CA GLY A 96 -20.61 9.85 -6.07
C GLY A 96 -21.66 8.83 -6.56
N THR A 97 -21.89 8.78 -7.88
CA THR A 97 -22.76 7.77 -8.50
C THR A 97 -22.24 6.35 -8.28
N ASN A 98 -20.92 6.16 -8.31
CA ASN A 98 -20.31 4.86 -8.04
C ASN A 98 -20.53 4.39 -6.60
N CYS A 99 -20.46 5.29 -5.61
CA CYS A 99 -20.75 5.00 -4.21
C CYS A 99 -22.24 4.71 -3.99
N ILE A 100 -23.13 5.53 -4.54
CA ILE A 100 -24.59 5.33 -4.45
C ILE A 100 -24.99 3.96 -5.02
N ARG A 101 -24.36 3.54 -6.13
CA ARG A 101 -24.65 2.25 -6.77
C ARG A 101 -24.36 1.04 -5.88
N ILE A 102 -23.46 1.13 -4.91
CA ILE A 102 -23.03 -0.02 -4.08
C ILE A 102 -24.21 -0.67 -3.35
N ILE A 103 -25.08 0.15 -2.78
CA ILE A 103 -26.24 -0.27 -1.98
C ILE A 103 -27.23 -1.09 -2.82
N PRO A 104 -27.85 -0.56 -3.90
CA PRO A 104 -28.78 -1.32 -4.72
C PRO A 104 -28.11 -2.49 -5.43
N TYR A 105 -26.85 -2.36 -5.85
CA TYR A 105 -26.10 -3.45 -6.47
C TYR A 105 -25.97 -4.63 -5.52
N SER A 106 -25.55 -4.38 -4.27
CA SER A 106 -25.36 -5.44 -3.28
C SER A 106 -26.68 -6.07 -2.87
N ALA A 107 -27.72 -5.25 -2.63
CA ALA A 107 -29.05 -5.73 -2.27
C ALA A 107 -29.63 -6.69 -3.33
N VAL A 108 -29.60 -6.28 -4.61
CA VAL A 108 -30.05 -7.13 -5.71
C VAL A 108 -29.16 -8.36 -5.86
N GLN A 109 -27.84 -8.21 -5.78
CA GLN A 109 -26.92 -9.34 -5.94
C GLN A 109 -27.15 -10.41 -4.86
N PHE A 110 -27.28 -10.03 -3.58
CA PHE A 110 -27.57 -10.98 -2.51
C PHE A 110 -28.95 -11.60 -2.63
N GLY A 111 -29.97 -10.80 -2.96
CA GLY A 111 -31.34 -11.29 -3.20
C GLY A 111 -31.40 -12.30 -4.35
N SER A 112 -30.83 -11.95 -5.50
CA SER A 112 -30.76 -12.83 -6.67
C SER A 112 -29.90 -14.06 -6.44
N TYR A 113 -28.79 -13.94 -5.70
CA TYR A 113 -27.96 -15.11 -5.36
C TYR A 113 -28.76 -16.11 -4.52
N ASN A 114 -29.44 -15.65 -3.47
CA ASN A 114 -30.28 -16.52 -2.64
C ASN A 114 -31.46 -17.10 -3.43
N PHE A 115 -32.03 -16.34 -4.37
CA PHE A 115 -33.06 -16.85 -5.27
C PHE A 115 -32.52 -17.96 -6.17
N TYR A 116 -31.46 -17.72 -6.94
CA TYR A 116 -30.87 -18.74 -7.83
C TYR A 116 -30.31 -19.94 -7.08
N LYS A 117 -29.78 -19.73 -5.88
CA LYS A 117 -29.29 -20.78 -5.00
C LYS A 117 -30.39 -21.79 -4.68
N LYS A 118 -31.62 -21.34 -4.37
CA LYS A 118 -32.77 -22.23 -4.10
C LYS A 118 -33.10 -23.17 -5.27
N PHE A 119 -32.87 -22.75 -6.51
CA PHE A 119 -33.10 -23.59 -7.70
C PHE A 119 -31.93 -24.54 -8.00
N ALA A 120 -30.73 -24.22 -7.53
CA ALA A 120 -29.53 -25.02 -7.77
C ALA A 120 -29.23 -26.03 -6.66
N GLU A 121 -29.86 -25.89 -5.48
CA GLU A 121 -29.80 -26.85 -4.39
C GLU A 121 -30.70 -28.07 -4.67
N SER A 122 -30.13 -29.28 -4.62
CA SER A 122 -30.89 -30.53 -4.78
C SER A 122 -31.76 -30.87 -3.55
N SER A 123 -31.37 -30.38 -2.36
CA SER A 123 -32.09 -30.54 -1.09
C SER A 123 -31.94 -29.26 -0.26
N PRO A 124 -32.86 -28.97 0.68
CA PRO A 124 -32.74 -27.81 1.57
C PRO A 124 -31.37 -27.81 2.30
N ASN A 125 -30.60 -26.73 2.17
CA ASN A 125 -29.24 -26.57 2.72
C ASN A 125 -28.16 -27.52 2.15
N ALA A 126 -28.34 -28.11 0.97
CA ALA A 126 -27.28 -28.88 0.32
C ALA A 126 -26.08 -27.99 -0.07
N GLU A 127 -24.86 -28.49 0.15
CA GLU A 127 -23.66 -27.79 -0.30
C GLU A 127 -23.56 -27.78 -1.83
N LEU A 128 -23.68 -26.60 -2.44
CA LEU A 128 -23.49 -26.46 -3.88
C LEU A 128 -22.04 -26.74 -4.28
N SER A 129 -21.84 -27.37 -5.44
CA SER A 129 -20.53 -27.49 -6.06
C SER A 129 -19.91 -26.12 -6.39
N ALA A 130 -18.59 -26.05 -6.54
CA ALA A 130 -17.90 -24.82 -6.91
C ALA A 130 -18.43 -24.21 -8.21
N MET A 131 -18.77 -25.06 -9.20
CA MET A 131 -19.33 -24.62 -10.47
C MET A 131 -20.75 -24.05 -10.31
N GLN A 132 -21.61 -24.70 -9.52
CA GLN A 132 -22.96 -24.18 -9.25
C GLN A 132 -22.91 -22.84 -8.50
N ARG A 133 -22.07 -22.71 -7.46
CA ARG A 133 -21.88 -21.43 -6.74
C ARG A 133 -21.42 -20.32 -7.70
N LEU A 134 -20.51 -20.65 -8.61
CA LEU A 134 -20.00 -19.73 -9.62
C LEU A 134 -21.08 -19.31 -10.63
N LEU A 135 -21.90 -20.23 -11.13
CA LEU A 135 -23.00 -19.94 -12.04
C LEU A 135 -24.11 -19.12 -11.37
N CYS A 136 -24.53 -19.49 -10.15
CA CYS A 136 -25.48 -18.71 -9.36
C CYS A 136 -24.95 -17.30 -9.07
N GLY A 137 -23.66 -17.20 -8.74
CA GLY A 137 -22.97 -15.92 -8.52
C GLY A 137 -22.90 -15.05 -9.78
N ALA A 138 -22.59 -15.66 -10.94
CA ALA A 138 -22.56 -14.97 -12.22
C ALA A 138 -23.94 -14.49 -12.65
N ALA A 139 -24.97 -15.33 -12.52
CA ALA A 139 -26.36 -14.96 -12.79
C ALA A 139 -26.83 -13.82 -11.87
N ALA A 140 -26.56 -13.91 -10.57
CA ALA A 140 -26.86 -12.86 -9.62
C ALA A 140 -26.14 -11.55 -9.95
N GLY A 141 -24.88 -11.63 -10.38
CA GLY A 141 -24.09 -10.49 -10.85
C GLY A 141 -24.65 -9.86 -12.12
N ILE A 142 -25.12 -10.65 -13.08
CA ILE A 142 -25.76 -10.14 -14.30
C ILE A 142 -27.07 -9.43 -13.94
N THR A 143 -27.90 -10.01 -13.09
CA THR A 143 -29.17 -9.41 -12.65
C THR A 143 -28.94 -8.09 -11.92
N SER A 144 -27.97 -8.03 -11.00
CA SER A 144 -27.63 -6.79 -10.31
C SER A 144 -27.03 -5.73 -11.24
N VAL A 145 -26.21 -6.12 -12.22
CA VAL A 145 -25.70 -5.21 -13.26
C VAL A 145 -26.84 -4.66 -14.09
N THR A 146 -27.78 -5.48 -14.54
CA THR A 146 -28.93 -5.04 -15.36
C THR A 146 -29.77 -4.02 -14.61
N ILE A 147 -30.16 -4.30 -13.36
CA ILE A 147 -30.98 -3.37 -12.57
C ILE A 147 -30.23 -2.06 -12.27
N THR A 148 -28.93 -2.12 -12.01
CA THR A 148 -28.13 -0.94 -11.66
C THR A 148 -27.45 -0.27 -12.86
N TYR A 149 -27.72 -0.73 -14.08
CA TYR A 149 -27.06 -0.25 -15.29
C TYR A 149 -27.26 1.25 -15.57
N PRO A 150 -28.45 1.85 -15.33
CA PRO A 150 -28.65 3.30 -15.48
C PRO A 150 -27.68 4.15 -14.65
N LEU A 151 -27.27 3.69 -13.45
CA LEU A 151 -26.27 4.39 -12.65
C LEU A 151 -24.86 4.27 -13.24
N ASP A 152 -24.55 3.16 -13.93
CA ASP A 152 -23.23 2.97 -14.53
C ASP A 152 -23.03 3.82 -15.80
N ILE A 153 -24.08 3.99 -16.63
CA ILE A 153 -24.01 4.89 -17.78
C ILE A 153 -23.89 6.35 -17.33
N VAL A 154 -24.67 6.77 -16.33
CA VAL A 154 -24.60 8.13 -15.77
C VAL A 154 -23.22 8.41 -15.18
N ARG A 155 -22.68 7.46 -14.40
CA ARG A 155 -21.31 7.55 -13.87
C ARG A 155 -20.30 7.80 -14.98
N THR A 156 -20.35 7.00 -16.03
CA THR A 156 -19.40 7.08 -17.15
C THR A 156 -19.46 8.46 -17.81
N ARG A 157 -20.67 8.97 -18.04
CA ARG A 157 -20.86 10.29 -18.66
C ARG A 157 -20.40 11.43 -17.77
N LEU A 158 -20.70 11.41 -16.47
CA LEU A 158 -20.21 12.40 -15.52
C LEU A 158 -18.67 12.44 -15.43
N SER A 159 -18.01 11.28 -15.55
CA SER A 159 -16.54 11.20 -15.56
C SER A 159 -15.91 11.82 -16.81
N ILE A 160 -16.67 11.92 -17.91
CA ILE A 160 -16.21 12.37 -19.24
C ILE A 160 -16.61 13.80 -19.53
N GLN A 161 -17.81 14.22 -19.13
CA GLN A 161 -18.36 15.56 -19.40
C GLN A 161 -17.42 16.68 -18.95
N SER A 162 -16.64 16.48 -17.89
CA SER A 162 -15.59 17.42 -17.44
C SER A 162 -14.44 17.55 -18.45
N ALA A 163 -13.93 16.43 -18.97
CA ALA A 163 -12.82 16.43 -19.93
C ALA A 163 -13.25 16.92 -21.32
N SER A 164 -14.48 16.61 -21.75
CA SER A 164 -15.00 17.11 -23.03
C SER A 164 -15.35 18.60 -22.97
N PHE A 165 -15.74 19.14 -21.81
CA PHE A 165 -16.12 20.55 -21.65
C PHE A 165 -14.93 21.51 -21.80
N GLU A 166 -13.74 21.12 -21.32
CA GLU A 166 -12.52 21.93 -21.53
C GLU A 166 -11.99 21.85 -22.97
N ALA A 167 -12.10 20.68 -23.63
CA ALA A 167 -11.78 20.55 -25.06
C ALA A 167 -12.76 21.30 -25.98
N LEU A 168 -13.98 21.60 -25.50
CA LEU A 168 -15.04 22.36 -26.17
C LEU A 168 -15.15 23.80 -25.63
N SER A 169 -14.02 24.45 -25.30
CA SER A 169 -13.89 25.80 -24.70
C SER A 169 -14.65 26.98 -25.39
N HIS A 170 -15.57 26.72 -26.32
CA HIS A 170 -16.46 27.68 -26.96
C HIS A 170 -17.87 27.78 -26.32
N ARG A 171 -18.15 27.18 -25.15
CA ARG A 171 -19.36 27.50 -24.36
C ARG A 171 -19.04 28.42 -23.19
N GLY A 172 -19.90 29.43 -23.00
CA GLY A 172 -19.70 30.55 -22.10
C GLY A 172 -19.41 30.18 -20.64
N VAL A 173 -18.56 31.01 -20.02
CA VAL A 173 -18.23 31.00 -18.59
C VAL A 173 -19.52 31.01 -17.76
N GLY A 174 -19.90 29.88 -17.15
CA GLY A 174 -21.04 29.82 -16.22
C GLY A 174 -21.98 28.62 -16.32
N GLU A 175 -21.89 27.76 -17.35
CA GLU A 175 -22.74 26.56 -17.40
C GLU A 175 -22.32 25.52 -16.33
N GLN A 176 -23.19 25.30 -15.35
CA GLN A 176 -22.99 24.29 -14.31
C GLN A 176 -23.08 22.89 -14.93
N LEU A 177 -22.06 22.06 -14.66
CA LEU A 177 -22.05 20.66 -15.09
C LEU A 177 -23.28 19.92 -14.52
N PRO A 178 -24.06 19.21 -15.37
CA PRO A 178 -25.29 18.57 -14.92
C PRO A 178 -24.99 17.52 -13.84
N GLY A 179 -25.84 17.49 -12.81
CA GLY A 179 -25.77 16.48 -11.77
C GLY A 179 -26.13 15.08 -12.29
N MET A 180 -26.07 14.08 -11.40
CA MET A 180 -26.45 12.70 -11.72
C MET A 180 -27.89 12.61 -12.25
N PHE A 181 -28.84 13.26 -11.58
CA PHE A 181 -30.24 13.25 -11.99
C PHE A 181 -30.45 13.96 -13.33
N THR A 182 -29.88 15.15 -13.49
CA THR A 182 -29.95 15.91 -14.74
C THR A 182 -29.38 15.12 -15.91
N THR A 183 -28.23 14.46 -15.72
CA THR A 183 -27.62 13.61 -16.74
C THR A 183 -28.52 12.41 -17.09
N MET A 184 -29.13 11.77 -16.10
CA MET A 184 -30.07 10.66 -16.32
C MET A 184 -31.30 11.12 -17.13
N VAL A 185 -31.89 12.26 -16.77
CA VAL A 185 -33.03 12.86 -17.48
C VAL A 185 -32.65 13.25 -18.90
N LEU A 186 -31.44 13.80 -19.12
CA LEU A 186 -30.95 14.16 -20.44
C LEU A 186 -30.82 12.94 -21.36
N ILE A 187 -30.26 11.84 -20.85
CA ILE A 187 -30.16 10.58 -21.62
C ILE A 187 -31.56 10.07 -21.97
N TYR A 188 -32.48 10.08 -21.00
CA TYR A 188 -33.84 9.60 -21.21
C TYR A 188 -34.58 10.45 -22.26
N ARG A 189 -34.53 11.78 -22.15
CA ARG A 189 -35.28 12.67 -23.04
C ARG A 189 -34.67 12.78 -24.43
N ASN A 190 -33.35 12.82 -24.54
CA ASN A 190 -32.68 13.19 -25.79
C ASN A 190 -32.09 12.00 -26.56
N GLU A 191 -31.93 10.82 -25.93
CA GLU A 191 -31.09 9.76 -26.50
C GLU A 191 -31.81 8.41 -26.66
N GLY A 192 -33.14 8.43 -26.69
CA GLY A 192 -33.97 7.25 -26.96
C GLY A 192 -34.52 6.58 -25.69
N GLY A 193 -34.87 7.36 -24.66
CA GLY A 193 -35.62 6.87 -23.51
C GLY A 193 -34.88 5.82 -22.70
N ILE A 194 -35.60 4.75 -22.37
CA ILE A 194 -35.08 3.62 -21.58
C ILE A 194 -33.93 2.94 -22.33
N VAL A 195 -34.04 2.73 -23.65
CA VAL A 195 -33.00 2.07 -24.44
C VAL A 195 -31.67 2.83 -24.36
N GLY A 196 -31.74 4.17 -24.32
CA GLY A 196 -30.57 5.03 -24.12
C GLY A 196 -29.84 4.74 -22.81
N LEU A 197 -30.57 4.51 -21.72
CA LEU A 197 -29.99 4.20 -20.40
C LEU A 197 -29.32 2.82 -20.34
N TYR A 198 -29.61 1.92 -21.28
CA TYR A 198 -29.07 0.56 -21.33
C TYR A 198 -28.02 0.35 -22.44
N ARG A 199 -27.58 1.40 -23.14
CA ARG A 199 -26.52 1.29 -24.16
C ARG A 199 -25.23 0.76 -23.56
N GLY A 200 -24.72 -0.34 -24.13
CA GLY A 200 -23.52 -1.05 -23.67
C GLY A 200 -23.80 -2.23 -22.71
N ILE A 201 -25.06 -2.56 -22.42
CA ILE A 201 -25.40 -3.73 -21.59
C ILE A 201 -24.93 -5.03 -22.23
N VAL A 202 -25.05 -5.18 -23.56
CA VAL A 202 -24.67 -6.39 -24.29
C VAL A 202 -23.18 -6.73 -24.12
N PRO A 203 -22.21 -5.84 -24.43
CA PRO A 203 -20.80 -6.13 -24.17
C PRO A 203 -20.52 -6.28 -22.66
N THR A 204 -21.29 -5.65 -21.78
CA THR A 204 -21.14 -5.84 -20.33
C THR A 204 -21.45 -7.29 -19.95
N VAL A 205 -22.61 -7.81 -20.33
CA VAL A 205 -23.05 -9.18 -20.01
C VAL A 205 -22.14 -10.21 -20.70
N ALA A 206 -21.81 -9.99 -21.97
CA ALA A 206 -20.90 -10.87 -22.73
C ALA A 206 -19.52 -10.99 -22.08
N GLY A 207 -19.03 -9.93 -21.41
CA GLY A 207 -17.76 -9.94 -20.69
C GLY A 207 -17.78 -10.65 -19.32
N VAL A 208 -18.95 -10.80 -18.68
CA VAL A 208 -19.04 -11.36 -17.31
C VAL A 208 -18.67 -12.84 -17.29
N ALA A 209 -19.28 -13.67 -18.14
CA ALA A 209 -19.07 -15.12 -18.09
C ALA A 209 -17.61 -15.52 -18.36
N PRO A 210 -16.93 -14.99 -19.41
CA PRO A 210 -15.52 -15.27 -19.63
C PRO A 210 -14.63 -14.74 -18.49
N TYR A 211 -14.96 -13.58 -17.91
CA TYR A 211 -14.19 -13.02 -16.79
C TYR A 211 -14.25 -13.94 -15.58
N VAL A 212 -15.45 -14.40 -15.21
CA VAL A 212 -15.66 -15.27 -14.06
C VAL A 212 -14.97 -16.63 -14.28
N GLY A 213 -15.14 -17.24 -15.46
CA GLY A 213 -14.50 -18.52 -15.80
C GLY A 213 -12.98 -18.45 -15.79
N LEU A 214 -12.39 -17.47 -16.47
CA LEU A 214 -10.94 -17.29 -16.53
C LEU A 214 -10.35 -16.93 -15.17
N ASN A 215 -11.02 -16.09 -14.39
CA ASN A 215 -10.56 -15.73 -13.05
C ASN A 215 -10.53 -16.96 -12.15
N PHE A 216 -11.58 -17.79 -12.16
CA PHE A 216 -11.63 -19.02 -11.37
C PHE A 216 -10.56 -20.04 -11.81
N MET A 217 -10.46 -20.32 -13.11
CA MET A 217 -9.47 -21.24 -13.67
C MET A 217 -8.04 -20.82 -13.32
N THR A 218 -7.73 -19.53 -13.51
CA THR A 218 -6.40 -18.99 -13.21
C THR A 218 -6.14 -18.94 -11.71
N TYR A 219 -7.14 -18.60 -10.90
CA TYR A 219 -7.03 -18.59 -9.45
C TYR A 219 -6.70 -19.97 -8.90
N GLU A 220 -7.42 -21.01 -9.30
CA GLU A 220 -7.15 -22.39 -8.86
C GLU A 220 -5.77 -22.87 -9.33
N SER A 221 -5.37 -22.53 -10.55
CA SER A 221 -4.04 -22.88 -11.08
C SER A 221 -2.91 -22.21 -10.29
N VAL A 222 -3.00 -20.90 -10.05
CA VAL A 222 -2.00 -20.13 -9.30
C VAL A 222 -2.01 -20.52 -7.82
N ARG A 223 -3.18 -20.77 -7.24
CA ARG A 223 -3.33 -21.26 -5.87
C ARG A 223 -2.63 -22.60 -5.68
N LYS A 224 -2.83 -23.57 -6.59
CA LYS A 224 -2.14 -24.87 -6.55
C LYS A 224 -0.62 -24.71 -6.61
N TYR A 225 -0.12 -23.87 -7.49
CA TYR A 225 1.31 -23.62 -7.62
C TYR A 225 1.93 -22.89 -6.40
N LEU A 226 1.19 -21.97 -5.76
CA LEU A 226 1.67 -21.21 -4.61
C LEU A 226 1.51 -21.93 -3.26
N THR A 227 0.80 -23.06 -3.21
CA THR A 227 0.57 -23.81 -1.97
C THR A 227 1.67 -24.87 -1.82
N PRO A 228 2.52 -24.81 -0.78
CA PRO A 228 3.56 -25.81 -0.54
C PRO A 228 2.95 -27.19 -0.28
N GLU A 229 3.68 -28.25 -0.64
CA GLU A 229 3.31 -29.62 -0.31
C GLU A 229 3.20 -29.77 1.22
N GLY A 230 1.98 -29.99 1.72
CA GLY A 230 1.67 -30.15 3.15
C GLY A 230 0.67 -29.17 3.76
N ASP A 231 0.37 -28.03 3.10
CA ASP A 231 -0.61 -27.04 3.59
C ASP A 231 -1.93 -27.11 2.82
N ALA A 232 -3.07 -27.27 3.52
CA ALA A 232 -4.39 -27.25 2.88
C ALA A 232 -4.82 -25.85 2.38
N THR A 233 -4.23 -24.76 2.93
CA THR A 233 -4.55 -23.39 2.52
C THR A 233 -3.33 -22.47 2.44
N PRO A 234 -3.18 -21.67 1.37
CA PRO A 234 -2.11 -20.69 1.29
C PRO A 234 -2.31 -19.56 2.30
N GLY A 235 -1.21 -19.02 2.83
CA GLY A 235 -1.24 -17.85 3.72
C GLY A 235 -1.90 -16.62 3.08
N PRO A 236 -2.33 -15.61 3.87
CA PRO A 236 -3.10 -14.45 3.38
C PRO A 236 -2.46 -13.73 2.20
N LEU A 237 -1.13 -13.52 2.23
CA LEU A 237 -0.39 -12.87 1.14
C LEU A 237 -0.44 -13.69 -0.15
N ARG A 238 -0.34 -15.02 -0.07
CA ARG A 238 -0.37 -15.90 -1.25
C ARG A 238 -1.77 -15.97 -1.86
N LYS A 239 -2.83 -15.99 -1.04
CA LYS A 239 -4.23 -15.87 -1.52
C LYS A 239 -4.45 -14.54 -2.24
N LEU A 240 -3.88 -13.47 -1.71
CA LEU A 240 -3.95 -12.13 -2.27
C LEU A 240 -3.20 -12.05 -3.61
N LEU A 241 -1.98 -12.60 -3.69
CA LEU A 241 -1.21 -12.71 -4.94
C LEU A 241 -1.94 -13.58 -5.98
N ALA A 242 -2.49 -14.72 -5.58
CA ALA A 242 -3.27 -15.57 -6.48
C ALA A 242 -4.48 -14.83 -7.06
N GLY A 243 -5.22 -14.10 -6.22
CA GLY A 243 -6.34 -13.25 -6.65
C GLY A 243 -5.92 -12.09 -7.55
N ALA A 244 -4.75 -11.48 -7.31
CA ALA A 244 -4.23 -10.40 -8.14
C ALA A 244 -3.80 -10.89 -9.53
N VAL A 245 -3.09 -12.02 -9.61
CA VAL A 245 -2.67 -12.63 -10.87
C VAL A 245 -3.87 -13.13 -11.66
N SER A 246 -4.80 -13.85 -11.01
CA SER A 246 -6.00 -14.35 -11.68
C SER A 246 -6.88 -13.22 -12.19
N GLY A 247 -7.05 -12.16 -11.39
CA GLY A 247 -7.76 -10.96 -11.78
C GLY A 247 -7.10 -10.25 -12.96
N ALA A 248 -5.76 -10.11 -12.96
CA ALA A 248 -5.02 -9.48 -14.05
C ALA A 248 -5.15 -10.26 -15.37
N VAL A 249 -5.04 -11.58 -15.34
CA VAL A 249 -5.18 -12.44 -16.52
C VAL A 249 -6.60 -12.38 -17.06
N ALA A 250 -7.61 -12.64 -16.23
CA ALA A 250 -9.01 -12.61 -16.63
C ALA A 250 -9.40 -11.26 -17.24
N GLN A 251 -9.00 -10.17 -16.59
CA GLN A 251 -9.26 -8.81 -17.03
C GLN A 251 -8.54 -8.45 -18.33
N THR A 252 -7.35 -9.01 -18.60
CA THR A 252 -6.64 -8.80 -19.86
C THR A 252 -7.37 -9.48 -21.00
N CYS A 253 -7.82 -10.72 -20.80
CA CYS A 253 -8.57 -11.46 -21.82
C CYS A 253 -9.95 -10.83 -22.10
N THR A 254 -10.65 -10.33 -21.09
CA THR A 254 -11.98 -9.71 -21.25
C THR A 254 -11.95 -8.21 -21.50
N TYR A 255 -10.76 -7.60 -21.54
CA TYR A 255 -10.60 -6.15 -21.71
C TYR A 255 -11.27 -5.57 -22.97
N PRO A 256 -11.32 -6.26 -24.12
CA PRO A 256 -12.04 -5.75 -25.30
C PRO A 256 -13.52 -5.46 -25.03
N PHE A 257 -14.19 -6.29 -24.22
CA PHE A 257 -15.59 -6.06 -23.83
C PHE A 257 -15.74 -4.83 -22.93
N ASP A 258 -14.76 -4.59 -22.06
CA ASP A 258 -14.70 -3.39 -21.21
C ASP A 258 -14.58 -2.11 -22.06
N VAL A 259 -13.74 -2.11 -23.09
CA VAL A 259 -13.59 -0.96 -24.01
C VAL A 259 -14.87 -0.74 -24.80
N LEU A 260 -15.43 -1.81 -25.39
CA LEU A 260 -16.69 -1.74 -26.14
C LEU A 260 -17.81 -1.17 -25.26
N ARG A 261 -17.99 -1.69 -24.04
CA ARG A 261 -18.97 -1.17 -23.08
C ARG A 261 -18.85 0.34 -22.90
N ARG A 262 -17.64 0.85 -22.63
CA ARG A 262 -17.46 2.31 -22.41
C ARG A 262 -17.76 3.12 -23.66
N ARG A 263 -17.36 2.65 -24.84
CA ARG A 263 -17.67 3.33 -26.11
C ARG A 263 -19.17 3.36 -26.41
N PHE A 264 -19.87 2.25 -26.17
CA PHE A 264 -21.34 2.21 -26.34
C PHE A 264 -22.08 3.12 -25.36
N GLN A 265 -21.59 3.28 -24.13
CA GLN A 265 -22.18 4.17 -23.12
C GLN A 265 -22.14 5.67 -23.51
N ILE A 266 -21.21 6.04 -24.40
CA ILE A 266 -20.99 7.43 -24.85
C ILE A 266 -21.33 7.67 -26.32
N ASN A 267 -21.80 6.62 -27.03
CA ASN A 267 -22.06 6.61 -28.47
C ASN A 267 -23.05 7.70 -28.93
N THR A 268 -23.85 8.24 -28.02
CA THR A 268 -24.84 9.29 -28.30
C THR A 268 -24.52 10.64 -27.70
N MET A 269 -23.29 10.82 -27.19
CA MET A 269 -22.81 12.14 -26.79
C MET A 269 -22.35 12.93 -28.00
N SER A 270 -22.98 14.08 -28.23
CA SER A 270 -22.64 15.05 -29.27
C SER A 270 -21.16 15.47 -29.15
N GLY A 271 -20.42 15.50 -30.27
CA GLY A 271 -19.03 15.96 -30.32
C GLY A 271 -17.95 14.91 -30.01
N MET A 272 -18.32 13.62 -29.85
CA MET A 272 -17.36 12.52 -29.62
C MET A 272 -17.15 11.57 -30.82
N GLY A 273 -17.78 11.83 -31.98
CA GLY A 273 -17.41 11.24 -33.27
C GLY A 273 -17.65 9.73 -33.45
N TYR A 274 -18.25 9.05 -32.48
CA TYR A 274 -18.53 7.61 -32.55
C TYR A 274 -20.03 7.38 -32.69
N GLN A 275 -20.43 6.72 -33.77
CA GLN A 275 -21.77 6.15 -33.91
C GLN A 275 -21.61 4.71 -34.39
N TYR A 276 -21.62 3.77 -33.44
CA TYR A 276 -21.61 2.35 -33.74
C TYR A 276 -23.04 1.81 -33.82
N ALA A 277 -23.35 1.10 -34.90
CA ALA A 277 -24.65 0.44 -35.06
C ALA A 277 -24.69 -0.93 -34.36
N SER A 278 -23.57 -1.66 -34.39
CA SER A 278 -23.47 -3.02 -33.84
C SER A 278 -22.10 -3.27 -33.19
N ILE A 279 -21.99 -4.33 -32.39
CA ILE A 279 -20.71 -4.72 -31.75
C ILE A 279 -19.66 -5.07 -32.81
N THR A 280 -20.05 -5.79 -33.86
CA THR A 280 -19.17 -6.17 -34.97
C THR A 280 -18.68 -4.95 -35.75
N ASP A 281 -19.57 -3.99 -35.97
CA ASP A 281 -19.23 -2.70 -36.58
C ASP A 281 -18.26 -1.90 -35.68
N ALA A 282 -18.52 -1.84 -34.37
CA ALA A 282 -17.62 -1.21 -33.41
C ALA A 282 -16.23 -1.85 -33.40
N VAL A 283 -16.14 -3.18 -33.37
CA VAL A 283 -14.85 -3.88 -33.41
C VAL A 283 -14.12 -3.59 -34.72
N ARG A 284 -14.81 -3.67 -35.87
CA ARG A 284 -14.23 -3.37 -37.18
C ARG A 284 -13.71 -1.94 -37.25
N ALA A 285 -14.51 -0.96 -36.83
CA ALA A 285 -14.14 0.44 -36.82
C ALA A 285 -12.95 0.72 -35.89
N ILE A 286 -12.92 0.14 -34.69
CA ILE A 286 -11.81 0.29 -33.74
C ILE A 286 -10.51 -0.29 -34.33
N VAL A 287 -10.58 -1.49 -34.91
CA VAL A 287 -9.40 -2.15 -35.48
C VAL A 287 -8.91 -1.41 -36.72
N ALA A 288 -9.81 -0.91 -37.57
CA ALA A 288 -9.45 -0.14 -38.76
C ALA A 288 -8.82 1.23 -38.42
N GLN A 289 -9.36 1.95 -37.43
CA GLN A 289 -8.92 3.30 -37.09
C GLN A 289 -7.76 3.33 -36.09
N GLU A 290 -7.75 2.43 -35.10
CA GLU A 290 -6.82 2.47 -33.96
C GLU A 290 -5.91 1.24 -33.86
N GLY A 291 -6.12 0.24 -34.72
CA GLY A 291 -5.46 -1.05 -34.65
C GLY A 291 -5.92 -1.91 -33.47
N LEU A 292 -5.32 -3.11 -33.35
CA LEU A 292 -5.62 -4.06 -32.27
C LEU A 292 -5.35 -3.48 -30.88
N ARG A 293 -4.42 -2.53 -30.75
CA ARG A 293 -4.12 -1.85 -29.47
C ARG A 293 -5.29 -0.97 -28.99
N GLY A 294 -6.19 -0.53 -29.88
CA GLY A 294 -7.40 0.22 -29.53
C GLY A 294 -8.30 -0.54 -28.56
N LEU A 295 -8.41 -1.86 -28.72
CA LEU A 295 -9.20 -2.75 -27.86
C LEU A 295 -8.61 -2.90 -26.44
N PHE A 296 -7.38 -2.42 -26.20
CA PHE A 296 -6.68 -2.51 -24.91
C PHE A 296 -6.35 -1.13 -24.31
N LYS A 297 -6.94 -0.04 -24.84
CA LYS A 297 -6.75 1.31 -24.32
C LYS A 297 -7.18 1.42 -22.85
N GLY A 298 -6.30 1.91 -21.98
CA GLY A 298 -6.56 2.04 -20.54
C GLY A 298 -6.30 0.79 -19.71
N ILE A 299 -5.71 -0.28 -20.28
CA ILE A 299 -5.42 -1.51 -19.52
C ILE A 299 -4.43 -1.27 -18.38
N VAL A 300 -3.44 -0.40 -18.59
CA VAL A 300 -2.39 -0.11 -17.59
C VAL A 300 -2.95 0.50 -16.29
N PRO A 301 -3.73 1.61 -16.30
CA PRO A 301 -4.33 2.11 -15.05
C PRO A 301 -5.29 1.10 -14.42
N ASN A 302 -5.93 0.24 -15.22
CA ASN A 302 -6.78 -0.83 -14.71
C ASN A 302 -5.98 -1.93 -13.99
N LEU A 303 -4.80 -2.31 -14.49
CA LEU A 303 -3.91 -3.27 -13.82
C LEU A 303 -3.22 -2.66 -12.59
N LEU A 304 -2.88 -1.36 -12.61
CA LEU A 304 -2.32 -0.67 -11.43
C LEU A 304 -3.28 -0.66 -10.24
N LYS A 305 -4.59 -0.66 -10.49
CA LYS A 305 -5.61 -0.81 -9.44
C LYS A 305 -5.58 -2.19 -8.76
N VAL A 306 -5.12 -3.23 -9.46
CA VAL A 306 -5.01 -4.61 -8.94
C VAL A 306 -3.63 -4.85 -8.27
N ALA A 307 -2.65 -3.99 -8.55
CA ALA A 307 -1.27 -4.08 -8.10
C ALA A 307 -0.94 -3.77 -6.61
N PRO A 308 -1.81 -3.24 -5.72
CA PRO A 308 -1.44 -3.04 -4.30
C PRO A 308 -0.99 -4.32 -3.57
N SER A 309 -1.26 -5.46 -4.19
CA SER A 309 -0.91 -6.82 -3.81
C SER A 309 0.55 -7.22 -4.07
N ILE A 310 1.14 -6.73 -5.16
CA ILE A 310 2.44 -7.18 -5.69
C ILE A 310 3.59 -6.35 -5.10
N ASP A 311 3.28 -5.19 -4.51
CA ASP A 311 4.27 -4.20 -4.07
C ASP A 311 4.44 -4.09 -2.55
N LEU A 312 3.85 -5.00 -1.77
CA LEU A 312 4.05 -5.03 -0.32
C LEU A 312 5.44 -5.58 0.09
N ASP A 313 6.16 -6.24 -0.82
CA ASP A 313 7.51 -6.77 -0.54
C ASP A 313 8.66 -5.89 -1.04
N ARG A 314 8.41 -4.84 -1.84
CA ARG A 314 9.49 -4.06 -2.47
C ARG A 314 9.34 -2.55 -2.49
N HIS A 315 8.50 -1.99 -1.63
CA HIS A 315 8.58 -0.56 -1.39
C HIS A 315 9.73 -0.16 -0.47
N HIS A 316 10.52 0.77 -1.01
CA HIS A 316 11.78 1.36 -0.58
C HIS A 316 11.69 2.14 0.74
N VAL A 317 11.11 1.59 1.81
CA VAL A 317 11.50 2.01 3.16
C VAL A 317 12.87 1.40 3.39
N ARG A 318 13.93 2.09 2.92
CA ARG A 318 15.29 1.82 3.38
C ARG A 318 15.23 2.03 4.88
N GLY A 319 15.06 0.95 5.64
CA GLY A 319 15.23 0.98 7.08
C GLY A 319 16.58 1.62 7.34
N THR A 320 16.57 2.85 7.84
CA THR A 320 17.78 3.62 8.16
C THR A 320 18.64 2.87 9.18
N HIS A 321 18.03 1.93 9.90
CA HIS A 321 18.65 1.09 10.90
C HIS A 321 18.62 -0.39 10.50
N ARG A 322 19.80 -1.01 10.54
CA ARG A 322 19.97 -2.45 10.33
C ARG A 322 19.39 -3.22 11.52
N LYS A 323 18.69 -4.32 11.24
CA LYS A 323 18.12 -5.24 12.25
C LYS A 323 19.09 -6.37 12.64
N ALA A 324 20.19 -6.54 11.89
CA ALA A 324 21.21 -7.56 12.08
C ALA A 324 22.63 -6.98 11.84
N PRO A 325 23.68 -7.54 12.47
CA PRO A 325 25.05 -7.13 12.21
C PRO A 325 25.47 -7.52 10.79
N LYS A 326 26.36 -6.74 10.16
CA LYS A 326 26.89 -7.05 8.81
C LYS A 326 27.92 -8.20 8.82
N SER A 327 28.55 -8.44 9.96
CA SER A 327 29.63 -9.42 10.09
C SER A 327 29.05 -10.77 10.50
N GLU A 328 29.53 -11.85 9.88
CA GLU A 328 29.18 -13.25 10.21
C GLU A 328 30.00 -13.81 11.38
N ASN A 329 30.82 -12.99 12.02
CA ASN A 329 31.61 -13.38 13.18
C ASN A 329 30.69 -13.83 14.33
N VAL A 330 30.88 -15.09 14.77
CA VAL A 330 30.06 -15.77 15.78
C VAL A 330 30.00 -14.98 17.09
N TYR A 331 31.15 -14.49 17.58
CA TYR A 331 31.23 -13.71 18.82
C TYR A 331 30.37 -12.44 18.75
N LEU A 332 30.38 -11.73 17.60
CA LEU A 332 29.52 -10.56 17.42
C LEU A 332 28.02 -10.92 17.43
N GLN A 333 27.64 -12.08 16.86
CA GLN A 333 26.24 -12.52 16.84
C GLN A 333 25.74 -12.91 18.23
N VAL A 334 26.56 -13.61 19.02
CA VAL A 334 26.24 -13.97 20.41
C VAL A 334 26.10 -12.71 21.27
N LEU A 335 27.04 -11.77 21.14
CA LEU A 335 27.04 -10.51 21.86
C LEU A 335 25.82 -9.64 21.50
N VAL A 336 25.39 -9.65 20.22
CA VAL A 336 24.11 -9.04 19.80
C VAL A 336 22.91 -9.70 20.49
N LYS A 337 22.87 -11.03 20.60
CA LYS A 337 21.79 -11.75 21.29
C LYS A 337 21.75 -11.36 22.78
N LEU A 338 22.91 -11.29 23.42
CA LEU A 338 23.07 -10.86 24.82
C LEU A 338 22.53 -9.44 25.05
N TYR A 339 23.02 -8.44 24.31
CA TYR A 339 22.55 -7.06 24.49
C TYR A 339 21.09 -6.85 24.02
N ARG A 340 20.58 -7.69 23.11
CA ARG A 340 19.15 -7.71 22.76
C ARG A 340 18.29 -8.27 23.90
N PHE A 341 18.80 -9.25 24.65
CA PHE A 341 18.16 -9.74 25.86
C PHE A 341 18.17 -8.66 26.96
N LEU A 342 19.34 -8.07 27.24
CA LEU A 342 19.49 -7.03 28.27
C LEU A 342 18.68 -5.79 27.96
N ALA A 343 18.66 -5.30 26.72
CA ALA A 343 17.89 -4.11 26.33
C ALA A 343 16.37 -4.29 26.48
N ARG A 344 15.87 -5.53 26.42
CA ARG A 344 14.45 -5.84 26.68
C ARG A 344 14.13 -5.91 28.16
N ARG A 345 15.08 -6.31 29.01
CA ARG A 345 14.85 -6.58 30.44
C ARG A 345 15.19 -5.44 31.37
N THR A 346 16.14 -4.57 31.01
CA THR A 346 16.74 -3.58 31.93
C THR A 346 16.28 -2.14 31.69
N GLU A 347 15.45 -1.89 30.67
CA GLU A 347 15.01 -0.58 30.14
C GLU A 347 16.09 0.50 29.87
N SER A 348 17.35 0.24 30.25
CA SER A 348 18.47 1.16 30.22
C SER A 348 18.80 1.65 28.81
N ASN A 349 18.95 2.98 28.69
CA ASN A 349 19.38 3.64 27.46
C ASN A 349 20.78 3.18 27.02
N PHE A 350 21.64 2.79 27.96
CA PHE A 350 22.97 2.26 27.66
C PHE A 350 22.89 1.02 26.76
N ASN A 351 22.12 0.01 27.16
CA ASN A 351 21.99 -1.25 26.41
C ASN A 351 21.35 -1.05 25.03
N LYS A 352 20.37 -0.15 24.92
CA LYS A 352 19.76 0.25 23.63
C LYS A 352 20.79 0.89 22.70
N VAL A 353 21.66 1.77 23.23
CA VAL A 353 22.72 2.42 22.45
C VAL A 353 23.82 1.43 22.07
N VAL A 354 24.20 0.50 22.97
CA VAL A 354 25.19 -0.54 22.69
C VAL A 354 24.72 -1.44 21.55
N LEU A 355 23.50 -1.97 21.65
CA LEU A 355 22.87 -2.80 20.62
C LEU A 355 22.82 -2.10 19.26
N ARG A 356 22.39 -0.82 19.24
CA ARG A 356 22.35 -0.02 18.00
C ARG A 356 23.72 0.15 17.37
N ARG A 357 24.77 0.35 18.18
CA ARG A 357 26.15 0.52 17.70
C ARG A 357 26.73 -0.81 17.22
N LEU A 358 26.39 -1.95 17.80
CA LEU A 358 26.82 -3.28 17.33
C LEU A 358 26.32 -3.61 15.92
N PHE A 359 25.13 -3.13 15.54
CA PHE A 359 24.59 -3.27 14.17
C PHE A 359 25.26 -2.35 13.14
N MET A 360 26.07 -1.38 13.56
CA MET A 360 26.75 -0.47 12.65
C MET A 360 27.89 -1.17 11.88
N SER A 361 28.16 -0.70 10.66
CA SER A 361 29.33 -1.12 9.88
C SER A 361 30.63 -0.73 10.61
N ARG A 362 31.76 -1.37 10.26
CA ARG A 362 33.08 -1.01 10.79
C ARG A 362 33.44 0.46 10.50
N ILE A 363 33.00 1.00 9.36
CA ILE A 363 33.17 2.42 9.00
C ILE A 363 32.47 3.35 10.02
N ASN A 364 31.29 2.97 10.49
CA ASN A 364 30.49 3.76 11.44
C ASN A 364 30.84 3.49 12.92
N ARG A 365 31.81 2.59 13.16
CA ARG A 365 32.45 2.29 14.44
C ARG A 365 33.95 2.62 14.35
N PRO A 366 34.30 3.92 14.22
CA PRO A 366 35.69 4.34 14.10
C PRO A 366 36.51 3.88 15.31
N PRO A 367 37.79 3.48 15.10
CA PRO A 367 38.69 3.19 16.21
C PRO A 367 38.93 4.44 17.06
N VAL A 368 39.29 4.23 18.33
CA VAL A 368 39.56 5.29 19.30
C VAL A 368 40.97 5.11 19.87
N SER A 369 41.76 6.18 19.88
CA SER A 369 43.11 6.18 20.45
C SER A 369 43.10 6.35 21.97
N LEU A 370 44.14 5.85 22.65
CA LEU A 370 44.33 6.06 24.10
C LEU A 370 44.37 7.55 24.47
N SER A 371 45.09 8.36 23.69
CA SER A 371 45.16 9.82 23.87
C SER A 371 43.77 10.47 23.93
N ARG A 372 42.85 10.02 23.07
CA ARG A 372 41.48 10.52 23.02
C ARG A 372 40.62 10.00 24.16
N ILE A 373 40.90 8.80 24.66
CA ILE A 373 40.23 8.30 25.85
C ILE A 373 40.62 9.19 27.03
N VAL A 374 41.93 9.38 27.25
CA VAL A 374 42.46 10.22 28.34
C VAL A 374 41.93 11.65 28.25
N SER A 375 41.89 12.25 27.05
CA SER A 375 41.39 13.63 26.88
C SER A 375 39.91 13.81 27.21
N ASN A 376 39.09 12.74 27.19
CA ASN A 376 37.66 12.79 27.50
C ASN A 376 37.35 12.32 28.93
N VAL A 377 38.36 11.89 29.68
CA VAL A 377 38.20 11.52 31.10
C VAL A 377 38.51 12.76 31.93
N THR A 378 37.46 13.43 32.39
CA THR A 378 37.55 14.51 33.40
C THR A 378 37.53 13.93 34.81
N ASP A 379 37.82 14.75 35.82
CA ASP A 379 37.85 14.31 37.23
C ASP A 379 36.53 13.68 37.69
N SER A 380 35.39 14.12 37.13
CA SER A 380 34.05 13.58 37.38
C SER A 380 33.82 12.17 36.81
N HIS A 381 34.79 11.60 36.10
CA HIS A 381 34.74 10.28 35.48
C HIS A 381 35.78 9.31 36.04
N LYS A 382 36.55 9.73 37.05
CA LYS A 382 37.46 8.86 37.80
C LYS A 382 36.67 7.71 38.44
N GLY A 383 37.14 6.48 38.22
CA GLY A 383 36.50 5.25 38.71
C GLY A 383 35.38 4.67 37.83
N LYS A 384 34.97 5.33 36.73
CA LYS A 384 33.99 4.78 35.78
C LYS A 384 34.65 3.86 34.75
N THR A 385 33.97 2.78 34.37
CA THR A 385 34.43 1.90 33.28
C THR A 385 34.13 2.55 31.94
N ILE A 386 35.16 2.77 31.13
CA ILE A 386 35.02 3.42 29.83
C ILE A 386 34.64 2.38 28.78
N VAL A 387 33.57 2.62 28.03
CA VAL A 387 33.04 1.66 27.07
C VAL A 387 33.19 2.21 25.64
N VAL A 388 33.86 1.46 24.77
CA VAL A 388 34.04 1.81 23.36
C VAL A 388 33.60 0.65 22.46
N ILE A 389 32.58 0.88 21.66
CA ILE A 389 32.08 -0.13 20.69
C ILE A 389 32.86 0.03 19.38
N GLY A 390 34.11 -0.42 19.42
CA GLY A 390 35.08 -0.29 18.34
C GLY A 390 36.42 -0.90 18.75
N THR A 391 37.46 -0.58 17.97
CA THR A 391 38.84 -0.98 18.28
C THR A 391 39.56 0.14 19.02
N ILE A 392 40.31 -0.21 20.06
CA ILE A 392 41.17 0.73 20.78
C ILE A 392 42.60 0.61 20.26
N THR A 393 43.15 1.74 19.84
CA THR A 393 44.49 1.85 19.27
C THR A 393 45.42 2.60 20.20
N ASP A 394 46.68 2.22 20.19
CA ASP A 394 47.73 2.94 20.91
C ASP A 394 48.03 4.29 20.25
N ASP A 395 48.60 5.21 21.01
CA ASP A 395 49.11 6.49 20.53
C ASP A 395 50.45 6.77 21.22
N ASN A 396 51.54 6.71 20.43
CA ASN A 396 52.90 6.90 20.92
C ASN A 396 53.15 8.33 21.43
N ARG A 397 52.30 9.30 21.09
CA ARG A 397 52.41 10.69 21.57
C ARG A 397 52.01 10.85 23.03
N LEU A 398 51.16 9.95 23.53
CA LEU A 398 50.84 9.89 24.94
C LEU A 398 51.99 9.13 25.61
N LEU A 399 52.77 9.78 26.49
CA LEU A 399 53.94 9.15 27.13
C LEU A 399 53.52 8.28 28.32
N THR A 400 52.68 8.83 29.20
CA THR A 400 52.15 8.14 30.39
C THR A 400 50.66 7.88 30.23
N VAL A 401 50.24 6.63 30.48
CA VAL A 401 48.83 6.24 30.46
C VAL A 401 48.34 6.22 31.91
N PRO A 402 47.25 6.94 32.27
CA PRO A 402 46.69 6.84 33.61
C PRO A 402 46.01 5.48 33.83
N LYS A 403 45.83 5.09 35.09
CA LYS A 403 45.09 3.88 35.45
C LYS A 403 43.62 3.99 35.01
N LEU A 404 43.21 3.18 34.06
CA LEU A 404 41.86 3.19 33.46
C LEU A 404 41.30 1.77 33.32
N SER A 405 40.00 1.60 33.59
CA SER A 405 39.26 0.39 33.24
C SER A 405 38.49 0.62 31.94
N ILE A 406 38.78 -0.15 30.91
CA ILE A 406 38.25 0.06 29.55
C ILE A 406 37.65 -1.22 28.99
N ALA A 407 36.42 -1.14 28.48
CA ALA A 407 35.73 -2.21 27.79
C ALA A 407 35.58 -1.93 26.29
N ALA A 408 36.02 -2.85 25.42
CA ALA A 408 35.91 -2.68 23.98
C ALA A 408 35.72 -4.00 23.20
N LEU A 409 35.44 -3.87 21.89
CA LEU A 409 35.36 -5.04 20.99
C LEU A 409 36.73 -5.64 20.69
N ARG A 410 37.76 -4.81 20.61
CA ARG A 410 39.13 -5.23 20.32
C ARG A 410 40.12 -4.19 20.85
N PHE A 411 41.23 -4.68 21.40
CA PHE A 411 42.41 -3.88 21.72
C PHE A 411 43.53 -4.21 20.74
N THR A 412 44.34 -3.21 20.39
CA THR A 412 45.67 -3.46 19.81
C THR A 412 46.59 -4.00 20.91
N ALA A 413 47.54 -4.87 20.54
CA ALA A 413 48.43 -5.53 21.52
C ALA A 413 49.23 -4.51 22.33
N THR A 414 49.74 -3.47 21.67
CA THR A 414 50.48 -2.38 22.32
C THR A 414 49.60 -1.57 23.26
N ALA A 415 48.37 -1.22 22.87
CA ALA A 415 47.45 -0.51 23.75
C ALA A 415 47.10 -1.33 24.99
N ARG A 416 46.84 -2.63 24.84
CA ARG A 416 46.56 -3.54 25.97
C ARG A 416 47.74 -3.57 26.95
N ALA A 417 48.95 -3.83 26.46
CA ALA A 417 50.15 -3.90 27.29
C ALA A 417 50.40 -2.59 28.05
N ARG A 418 50.15 -1.43 27.43
CA ARG A 418 50.32 -0.13 28.08
C ARG A 418 49.26 0.16 29.16
N ILE A 419 48.01 -0.23 28.93
CA ILE A 419 46.94 -0.10 29.94
C ILE A 419 47.26 -0.98 31.15
N GLU A 420 47.65 -2.23 30.91
CA GLU A 420 47.97 -3.20 31.97
C GLU A 420 49.23 -2.77 32.73
N LYS A 421 50.27 -2.29 32.05
CA LYS A 421 51.48 -1.72 32.68
C LYS A 421 51.18 -0.51 33.57
N ALA A 422 50.16 0.29 33.23
CA ALA A 422 49.68 1.39 34.06
C ALA A 422 48.79 0.95 35.23
N GLY A 423 48.60 -0.37 35.43
CA GLY A 423 47.72 -0.93 36.45
C GLY A 423 46.22 -0.81 36.13
N GLY A 424 45.88 -0.55 34.86
CA GLY A 424 44.50 -0.51 34.36
C GLY A 424 43.95 -1.89 33.97
N GLU A 425 42.65 -1.95 33.65
CA GLU A 425 41.93 -3.19 33.36
C GLU A 425 41.37 -3.16 31.93
N THR A 426 41.59 -4.23 31.15
CA THR A 426 40.98 -4.38 29.81
C THR A 426 39.88 -5.42 29.82
N LEU A 427 38.65 -5.00 29.49
CA LEU A 427 37.45 -5.83 29.56
C LEU A 427 36.85 -6.06 28.17
N THR A 428 36.24 -7.22 27.99
CA THR A 428 35.35 -7.49 26.86
C THR A 428 33.90 -7.08 27.18
N LEU A 429 33.04 -6.91 26.17
CA LEU A 429 31.68 -6.41 26.40
C LEU A 429 30.77 -7.43 27.10
N ASP A 430 31.03 -8.72 26.94
CA ASP A 430 30.39 -9.81 27.70
C ASP A 430 30.81 -9.79 29.18
N GLN A 431 32.11 -9.59 29.48
CA GLN A 431 32.58 -9.41 30.86
C GLN A 431 31.97 -8.16 31.51
N LEU A 432 31.87 -7.06 30.75
CA LEU A 432 31.18 -5.84 31.21
C LEU A 432 29.70 -6.11 31.50
N ALA A 433 29.02 -6.89 30.66
CA ALA A 433 27.61 -7.21 30.84
C ALA A 433 27.34 -8.01 32.12
N LEU A 434 28.29 -8.87 32.54
CA LEU A 434 28.22 -9.57 33.82
C LEU A 434 28.43 -8.62 35.00
N ARG A 435 29.40 -7.71 34.93
CA ARG A 435 29.75 -6.79 36.01
C ARG A 435 28.75 -5.66 36.20
N ALA A 436 28.21 -5.11 35.10
CA ALA A 436 27.31 -3.96 35.10
C ALA A 436 26.20 -4.14 34.04
N PRO A 437 25.21 -5.03 34.27
CA PRO A 437 24.19 -5.37 33.27
C PRO A 437 23.29 -4.19 32.89
N THR A 438 23.14 -3.19 33.76
CA THR A 438 22.37 -1.95 33.51
C THR A 438 23.21 -0.83 32.89
N GLY A 439 24.53 -0.98 32.84
CA GLY A 439 25.47 0.09 32.44
C GLY A 439 25.77 1.11 33.54
N ALA A 440 25.43 0.82 34.80
CA ALA A 440 25.78 1.67 35.94
C ALA A 440 27.30 1.87 36.05
N ASN A 441 27.74 3.07 36.43
CA ASN A 441 29.16 3.45 36.54
C ASN A 441 29.98 3.29 35.24
N THR A 442 29.34 3.38 34.07
CA THR A 442 30.03 3.35 32.77
C THR A 442 30.01 4.69 32.04
N LEU A 443 31.05 4.94 31.23
CA LEU A 443 31.13 6.07 30.32
C LEU A 443 31.22 5.57 28.88
N LEU A 444 30.14 5.73 28.11
CA LEU A 444 30.09 5.27 26.73
C LEU A 444 30.68 6.29 25.75
N LEU A 445 31.94 6.10 25.37
CA LEU A 445 32.62 6.96 24.41
C LEU A 445 32.33 6.54 22.96
N ARG A 446 32.50 7.49 22.04
CA ARG A 446 32.37 7.25 20.59
C ARG A 446 33.52 7.93 19.87
N GLY A 447 34.16 7.20 18.95
CA GLY A 447 35.14 7.79 18.05
C GLY A 447 34.53 8.82 17.09
N PRO A 448 35.35 9.72 16.52
CA PRO A 448 34.91 10.74 15.58
C PRO A 448 34.33 10.09 14.32
N LYS A 449 33.09 10.44 13.95
CA LYS A 449 32.47 9.98 12.69
C LYS A 449 33.11 10.65 11.47
N ASN A 450 33.53 11.89 11.64
CA ASN A 450 34.19 12.67 10.61
C ASN A 450 35.68 12.37 10.76
N ALA A 451 36.17 11.31 10.10
CA ALA A 451 37.60 11.28 9.81
C ALA A 451 37.91 12.56 9.01
N ARG A 452 39.00 13.26 9.33
CA ARG A 452 39.51 14.37 8.52
C ARG A 452 39.38 13.95 7.06
N GLU A 453 38.60 14.68 6.27
CA GLU A 453 38.85 14.69 4.83
C GLU A 453 40.32 15.04 4.70
N ALA A 454 41.11 14.11 4.17
CA ALA A 454 42.45 14.43 3.74
C ALA A 454 42.27 15.46 2.63
N LYS A 455 42.26 16.75 2.99
CA LYS A 455 42.36 17.83 2.01
C LYS A 455 43.73 17.65 1.39
N PRO A 456 43.83 17.27 0.10
CA PRO A 456 45.13 17.32 -0.55
C PRO A 456 45.58 18.78 -0.48
N TYR A 457 46.73 19.03 0.15
CA TYR A 457 47.38 20.34 0.05
C TYR A 457 47.88 20.48 -1.39
N VAL A 458 47.05 21.06 -2.26
CA VAL A 458 47.47 21.42 -3.61
C VAL A 458 48.20 22.75 -3.53
N ARG A 459 49.47 22.79 -3.94
CA ARG A 459 50.33 23.99 -3.95
C ARG A 459 49.92 25.06 -5.00
N SER A 460 48.78 24.92 -5.68
CA SER A 460 48.40 25.79 -6.81
C SER A 460 46.89 26.07 -6.86
N LYS A 461 46.52 27.35 -7.03
CA LYS A 461 45.15 27.87 -7.16
C LYS A 461 44.70 27.95 -8.64
N GLY A 462 44.99 26.93 -9.46
CA GLY A 462 44.65 26.88 -10.89
C GLY A 462 43.32 26.17 -11.22
N ARG A 463 42.70 26.53 -12.36
CA ARG A 463 41.34 26.14 -12.79
C ARG A 463 41.17 24.63 -13.06
N LYS A 464 40.01 24.14 -12.61
CA LYS A 464 39.28 22.91 -13.00
C LYS A 464 39.92 21.57 -12.60
N PHE A 465 39.45 21.04 -11.46
CA PHE A 465 38.81 19.74 -11.31
C PHE A 465 39.10 18.66 -12.38
N GLU A 466 40.36 18.31 -12.61
CA GLU A 466 40.70 17.04 -13.24
C GLU A 466 40.95 15.99 -12.16
N ARG A 467 39.90 15.22 -11.88
CA ARG A 467 39.99 13.78 -11.64
C ARG A 467 41.04 13.32 -10.62
N ALA A 468 40.92 13.78 -9.37
CA ALA A 468 41.27 12.90 -8.25
C ALA A 468 40.28 11.73 -8.24
N ARG A 469 40.69 10.62 -8.87
CA ARG A 469 39.90 9.41 -9.16
C ARG A 469 39.03 8.97 -7.97
N GLY A 470 37.72 9.24 -8.07
CA GLY A 470 36.71 8.52 -7.33
C GLY A 470 36.67 7.06 -7.80
N ARG A 471 36.57 6.11 -6.86
CA ARG A 471 36.43 4.66 -7.09
C ARG A 471 35.43 4.35 -8.21
N ARG A 472 35.93 4.00 -9.40
CA ARG A 472 35.14 3.22 -10.37
C ARG A 472 35.14 1.76 -9.93
N ARG A 473 33.98 1.12 -9.94
CA ARG A 473 33.89 -0.34 -9.91
C ARG A 473 34.57 -0.86 -11.17
N SER A 474 35.59 -1.69 -11.01
CA SER A 474 36.18 -2.49 -12.08
C SER A 474 35.05 -3.22 -12.82
N ARG A 475 34.86 -2.90 -14.10
CA ARG A 475 34.32 -3.85 -15.07
C ARG A 475 35.53 -4.46 -15.74
N GLY A 476 35.88 -5.66 -15.30
CA GLY A 476 36.86 -6.48 -16.00
C GLY A 476 36.44 -6.61 -17.46
N PHE A 477 37.39 -6.33 -18.34
CA PHE A 477 37.34 -6.65 -19.74
C PHE A 477 37.31 -8.19 -19.82
N LYS A 478 36.23 -8.77 -20.35
CA LYS A 478 36.25 -10.14 -20.88
C LYS A 478 36.57 -9.99 -22.37
N VAL A 479 37.74 -10.48 -22.76
CA VAL A 479 37.99 -10.95 -24.13
C VAL A 479 37.17 -12.23 -24.31
#